data_AF-A0A934FN18-F1
#
_entry.id   AF-A0A934FN18-F1
#
_cell.length_a   1.000
_cell.length_b   1.000
_cell.length_c   1.000
_cell.angle_alpha   90.00
_cell.angle_beta   90.00
_cell.angle_gamma   90.00
#
_symmetry.space_group_name_H-M   'P 1'
#
loop_
_entity.id
_entity.type
_entity.pdbx_description
1 polymer ?
#
loop_
_entity_poly.entity_id
_entity_poly.type
_entity_poly.pdbx_seq_one_letter_code
_entity_poly.pdbx_strand_id
1 'polypeptide(L)'
;MKRTILLPALLLGTFALTRWPGVMPLNFSLGYGLVFCAGAFPLRLPWWAVFGTLVGTDIGLNVLYYNEPPLADYHLVNYLGFGVLYLLGRLFSRRASVLKHIAGSLLGAILFYLITNTGAWLENPAYSKSIAEWFRALTTGTNGWPETWTFFRNTLLSSGLFAGLISAALQASESKEPETEEETEPDPAPETAPEEAK
;
A
#
# COMPACT_ATOMS: atom_id res chain seq x y z
N MET A 1 12.24 -16.83 12.36
CA MET A 1 12.84 -15.75 11.54
C MET A 1 12.60 -15.86 10.02
N LYS A 2 13.05 -16.91 9.29
CA LYS A 2 12.98 -16.93 7.80
C LYS A 2 11.55 -16.83 7.20
N ARG A 3 10.53 -17.37 7.87
CA ARG A 3 9.13 -17.33 7.39
C ARG A 3 8.47 -15.96 7.51
N THR A 4 8.84 -15.18 8.52
CA THR A 4 8.22 -13.87 8.82
C THR A 4 8.55 -12.82 7.74
N ILE A 5 9.74 -12.90 7.12
CA ILE A 5 10.20 -11.96 6.09
C ILE A 5 9.77 -12.39 4.67
N LEU A 6 9.56 -13.70 4.45
CA LEU A 6 9.26 -14.23 3.11
C LEU A 6 7.97 -13.65 2.52
N LEU A 7 6.88 -13.60 3.29
CA LEU A 7 5.59 -13.09 2.79
C LEU A 7 5.69 -11.60 2.39
N PRO A 8 6.18 -10.68 3.24
CA PRO A 8 6.45 -9.30 2.84
C PRO A 8 7.34 -9.19 1.59
N ALA A 9 8.43 -9.96 1.52
CA ALA A 9 9.32 -9.93 0.35
C ALA A 9 8.60 -10.36 -0.95
N LEU A 10 7.77 -11.42 -0.89
CA LEU A 10 6.96 -11.87 -2.02
C LEU A 10 5.93 -10.82 -2.44
N LEU A 11 5.30 -10.13 -1.47
CA LEU A 11 4.37 -9.05 -1.75
C LEU A 11 5.05 -7.86 -2.45
N LEU A 12 6.24 -7.46 -1.99
CA LEU A 12 7.01 -6.38 -2.61
C LEU A 12 7.50 -6.74 -4.02
N GLY A 13 7.99 -7.97 -4.21
CA GLY A 13 8.39 -8.47 -5.53
C GLY A 13 7.21 -8.56 -6.51
N THR A 14 6.06 -9.06 -6.04
CA THR A 14 4.82 -9.09 -6.83
C THR A 14 4.34 -7.68 -7.16
N PHE A 15 4.42 -6.76 -6.20
CA PHE A 15 4.07 -5.37 -6.42
C PHE A 15 4.91 -4.75 -7.53
N ALA A 16 6.24 -4.89 -7.47
CA ALA A 16 7.14 -4.42 -8.51
C ALA A 16 6.81 -5.03 -9.88
N LEU A 17 6.56 -6.34 -9.93
CA LEU A 17 6.22 -7.06 -11.15
C LEU A 17 4.89 -6.58 -11.76
N THR A 18 3.83 -6.43 -10.96
CA THR A 18 2.51 -6.02 -11.45
C THR A 18 2.44 -4.58 -11.98
N ARG A 19 3.47 -3.75 -11.73
CA ARG A 19 3.59 -2.41 -12.30
C ARG A 19 4.24 -2.41 -13.68
N TRP A 20 4.90 -3.49 -14.08
CA TRP A 20 5.63 -3.53 -15.34
C TRP A 20 4.67 -3.61 -16.54
N PRO A 21 4.89 -2.81 -17.61
CA PRO A 21 4.03 -2.81 -18.79
C PRO A 21 3.86 -4.21 -19.39
N GLY A 22 2.62 -4.57 -19.70
CA GLY A 22 2.26 -5.87 -20.28
C GLY A 22 2.01 -7.01 -19.28
N VAL A 23 2.30 -6.83 -17.98
CA VAL A 23 2.01 -7.85 -16.95
C VAL A 23 0.55 -7.82 -16.51
N MET A 24 0.01 -6.62 -16.32
CA MET A 24 -1.37 -6.38 -15.90
C MET A 24 -2.03 -5.32 -16.80
N PRO A 25 -3.37 -5.26 -16.83
CA PRO A 25 -4.08 -4.14 -17.46
C PRO A 25 -3.66 -2.78 -16.88
N LEU A 26 -3.81 -1.72 -17.67
CA LEU A 26 -3.47 -0.36 -17.23
C LEU A 26 -4.16 -0.01 -15.91
N ASN A 27 -3.39 0.53 -14.96
CA ASN A 27 -3.84 0.89 -13.61
C ASN A 27 -4.48 -0.27 -12.81
N PHE A 28 -4.19 -1.52 -13.17
CA PHE A 28 -4.53 -2.70 -12.38
C PHE A 28 -3.25 -3.25 -11.75
N SER A 29 -3.03 -3.06 -10.45
CA SER A 29 -1.80 -3.54 -9.79
C SER A 29 -2.01 -3.82 -8.32
N LEU A 30 -1.02 -4.45 -7.69
CA LEU A 30 -1.01 -4.68 -6.24
C LEU A 30 -0.93 -3.38 -5.43
N GLY A 31 -0.56 -2.25 -6.05
CA GLY A 31 -0.05 -1.07 -5.35
C GLY A 31 -1.00 -0.45 -4.35
N TYR A 32 -2.24 -0.18 -4.75
CA TYR A 32 -3.20 0.51 -3.89
C TYR A 32 -3.56 -0.32 -2.65
N GLY A 33 -3.89 -1.60 -2.87
CA GLY A 33 -4.18 -2.53 -1.78
C GLY A 33 -2.98 -2.72 -0.85
N LEU A 34 -1.77 -2.81 -1.40
CA LEU A 34 -0.54 -2.97 -0.62
C LEU A 34 -0.22 -1.71 0.21
N VAL A 35 -0.33 -0.51 -0.35
CA VAL A 35 -0.08 0.76 0.35
C VAL A 35 -1.08 0.93 1.49
N PHE A 36 -2.37 0.65 1.25
CA PHE A 36 -3.38 0.65 2.31
C PHE A 36 -3.05 -0.38 3.40
N CYS A 37 -2.73 -1.62 3.02
CA CYS A 37 -2.36 -2.67 3.96
C CYS A 37 -1.06 -2.37 4.71
N ALA A 38 -0.13 -1.62 4.15
CA ALA A 38 1.05 -1.14 4.89
C ALA A 38 0.67 -0.22 6.05
N GLY A 39 -0.40 0.57 5.88
CA GLY A 39 -1.02 1.34 6.95
C GLY A 39 -1.66 0.44 8.01
N ALA A 40 -2.46 -0.53 7.60
CA ALA A 40 -3.17 -1.41 8.54
C ALA A 40 -2.24 -2.41 9.26
N PHE A 41 -1.14 -2.83 8.64
CA PHE A 41 -0.19 -3.85 9.13
C PHE A 41 1.26 -3.34 9.17
N PRO A 42 1.57 -2.26 9.89
CA PRO A 42 2.84 -1.55 9.78
C PRO A 42 4.07 -2.33 10.27
N LEU A 43 3.86 -3.31 11.15
CA LEU A 43 4.94 -4.18 11.64
C LEU A 43 5.32 -5.27 10.62
N ARG A 44 4.39 -5.65 9.73
CA ARG A 44 4.61 -6.69 8.71
C ARG A 44 5.00 -6.07 7.37
N LEU A 45 4.47 -4.89 7.07
CA LEU A 45 4.69 -4.12 5.86
C LEU A 45 5.18 -2.73 6.24
N PRO A 46 6.47 -2.57 6.58
CA PRO A 46 6.99 -1.28 6.98
C PRO A 46 6.88 -0.28 5.81
N TRP A 47 6.46 0.94 6.11
CA TRP A 47 6.17 1.97 5.10
C TRP A 47 7.36 2.20 4.16
N TRP A 48 8.59 2.24 4.69
CA TRP A 48 9.79 2.51 3.90
C TRP A 48 10.03 1.43 2.83
N ALA A 49 9.64 0.18 3.09
CA ALA A 49 9.82 -0.90 2.12
C ALA A 49 8.79 -0.80 0.99
N VAL A 50 7.54 -0.48 1.33
CA VAL A 50 6.45 -0.33 0.36
C VAL A 50 6.67 0.92 -0.49
N PHE A 51 6.91 2.08 0.12
CA PHE A 51 7.18 3.33 -0.60
C PHE A 51 8.52 3.30 -1.32
N GLY A 52 9.55 2.66 -0.75
CA GLY A 52 10.83 2.45 -1.44
C GLY A 52 10.67 1.60 -2.70
N THR A 53 9.86 0.54 -2.64
CA THR A 53 9.53 -0.26 -3.83
C THR A 53 8.76 0.57 -4.85
N LEU A 54 7.77 1.37 -4.41
CA LEU A 54 6.98 2.23 -5.27
C LEU A 54 7.86 3.23 -6.04
N VAL A 55 8.66 4.02 -5.31
CA VAL A 55 9.58 5.02 -5.90
C VAL A 55 10.63 4.34 -6.77
N GLY A 56 11.21 3.22 -6.31
CA GLY A 56 12.19 2.46 -7.10
C GLY A 56 11.61 1.95 -8.42
N THR A 57 10.35 1.50 -8.41
CA THR A 57 9.67 1.09 -9.65
C THR A 57 9.30 2.26 -10.55
N ASP A 58 8.95 3.43 -10.01
CA ASP A 58 8.70 4.63 -10.82
C ASP A 58 9.97 5.07 -11.56
N ILE A 59 11.11 5.12 -10.84
CA ILE A 59 12.41 5.39 -11.43
C ILE A 59 12.75 4.36 -12.51
N GLY A 60 12.60 3.07 -12.19
CA GLY A 60 12.88 1.99 -13.14
C GLY A 60 12.03 2.08 -14.41
N LEU A 61 10.72 2.35 -14.27
CA LEU A 61 9.81 2.51 -15.39
C LEU A 61 10.16 3.72 -16.25
N ASN A 62 10.44 4.87 -15.62
CA ASN A 62 10.78 6.09 -16.35
C ASN A 62 12.08 5.91 -17.14
N VAL A 63 13.13 5.38 -16.51
CA VAL A 63 14.44 5.25 -17.14
C VAL A 63 14.49 4.11 -18.15
N LEU A 64 13.92 2.94 -17.83
CA LEU A 64 14.12 1.72 -18.63
C LEU A 64 13.03 1.50 -19.69
N TYR A 65 11.86 2.12 -19.54
CA TYR A 65 10.71 1.88 -20.43
C TYR A 65 10.21 3.16 -21.10
N TYR A 66 9.98 4.23 -20.34
CA TYR A 66 9.40 5.46 -20.88
C TYR A 66 10.43 6.44 -21.47
N ASN A 67 11.73 6.25 -21.21
CA ASN A 67 12.79 7.21 -21.58
C ASN A 67 12.56 8.62 -21.03
N GLU A 68 12.03 8.70 -19.81
CA GLU A 68 11.72 9.94 -19.09
C GLU A 68 12.69 10.15 -17.92
N PRO A 69 12.80 11.37 -17.36
CA PRO A 69 13.57 11.62 -16.14
C PRO A 69 13.17 10.65 -15.00
N PRO A 70 14.12 10.22 -14.15
CA PRO A 70 13.86 9.26 -13.06
C PRO A 70 12.68 9.63 -12.17
N LEU A 71 12.51 10.93 -11.89
CA LEU A 71 11.38 11.48 -11.16
C LEU A 71 10.91 12.73 -11.91
N ALA A 72 9.60 12.90 -11.99
CA ALA A 72 8.97 14.04 -12.62
C ALA A 72 8.00 14.73 -11.66
N ASP A 73 7.76 16.03 -11.85
CA ASP A 73 6.98 16.85 -10.90
C ASP A 73 5.56 16.30 -10.67
N TYR A 74 4.94 15.72 -11.69
CA TYR A 74 3.60 15.12 -11.59
C TYR A 74 3.54 13.92 -10.64
N HIS A 75 4.69 13.33 -10.27
CA HIS A 75 4.74 12.23 -9.29
C HIS A 75 4.39 12.72 -7.88
N LEU A 76 4.60 14.01 -7.56
CA LEU A 76 4.37 14.54 -6.21
C LEU A 76 2.92 14.40 -5.77
N VAL A 77 1.96 14.71 -6.65
CA VAL A 77 0.53 14.56 -6.36
C VAL A 77 0.15 13.08 -6.20
N ASN A 78 0.76 12.19 -6.99
CA ASN A 78 0.56 10.75 -6.84
C ASN A 78 1.09 10.25 -5.49
N TYR A 79 2.26 10.71 -5.06
CA TYR A 79 2.84 10.37 -3.76
C TYR A 79 2.00 10.91 -2.60
N LEU A 80 1.43 12.11 -2.74
CA LEU A 80 0.45 12.62 -1.79
C LEU A 80 -0.78 11.70 -1.70
N GLY A 81 -1.32 11.27 -2.85
CA GLY A 81 -2.43 10.31 -2.90
C GLY A 81 -2.09 8.98 -2.20
N PHE A 82 -0.92 8.41 -2.47
CA PHE A 82 -0.46 7.19 -1.80
C PHE A 82 -0.23 7.41 -0.29
N GLY A 83 0.26 8.58 0.10
CA GLY A 83 0.39 8.98 1.51
C GLY A 83 -0.97 9.00 2.22
N VAL A 84 -1.99 9.62 1.62
CA VAL A 84 -3.36 9.63 2.14
C VAL A 84 -3.93 8.21 2.25
N LEU A 85 -3.70 7.37 1.23
CA LEU A 85 -4.12 5.97 1.23
C LEU A 85 -3.48 5.16 2.37
N TYR A 86 -2.18 5.34 2.60
CA TYR A 86 -1.45 4.74 3.71
C TYR A 86 -1.98 5.22 5.07
N LEU A 87 -2.16 6.54 5.24
CA LEU A 87 -2.69 7.13 6.47
C LEU A 87 -4.12 6.66 6.75
N LEU A 88 -4.95 6.50 5.72
CA LEU A 88 -6.27 5.88 5.87
C LEU A 88 -6.15 4.46 6.41
N GLY A 89 -5.21 3.67 5.87
CA GLY A 89 -4.91 2.32 6.38
C GLY A 89 -4.53 2.30 7.86
N ARG A 90 -3.79 3.30 8.35
CA ARG A 90 -3.43 3.45 9.78
C ARG A 90 -4.64 3.56 10.70
N LEU A 91 -5.80 3.99 10.19
CA LEU A 91 -7.03 4.13 10.96
C LEU A 91 -7.74 2.78 11.18
N PHE A 92 -7.33 1.72 10.46
CA PHE A 92 -7.92 0.40 10.57
C PHE A 92 -7.03 -0.50 11.44
N SER A 93 -7.65 -1.19 12.40
CA SER A 93 -6.95 -2.20 13.20
C SER A 93 -6.56 -3.38 12.33
N ARG A 94 -5.34 -3.90 12.50
CA ARG A 94 -4.90 -5.16 11.86
C ARG A 94 -5.82 -6.36 12.11
N ARG A 95 -6.57 -6.35 13.23
CA ARG A 95 -7.55 -7.39 13.61
C ARG A 95 -8.95 -7.14 13.06
N ALA A 96 -9.17 -6.06 12.30
CA ALA A 96 -10.44 -5.81 11.65
C ALA A 96 -10.72 -6.89 10.59
N SER A 97 -12.00 -7.15 10.33
CA SER A 97 -12.38 -8.13 9.32
C SER A 97 -11.81 -7.76 7.95
N VAL A 98 -11.52 -8.77 7.14
CA VAL A 98 -11.04 -8.59 5.76
C VAL A 98 -11.97 -7.66 4.98
N LEU A 99 -13.29 -7.75 5.19
CA LEU A 99 -14.27 -6.86 4.56
C LEU A 99 -14.07 -5.38 4.93
N LYS A 100 -13.71 -5.07 6.18
CA LYS A 100 -13.40 -3.69 6.59
C LYS A 100 -12.15 -3.17 5.88
N HIS A 101 -11.13 -4.01 5.71
CA HIS A 101 -9.93 -3.64 4.95
C HIS A 101 -10.23 -3.44 3.46
N ILE A 102 -11.08 -4.28 2.85
CA ILE A 102 -11.53 -4.07 1.46
C ILE A 102 -12.25 -2.72 1.35
N ALA A 103 -13.23 -2.45 2.21
CA ALA A 103 -13.99 -1.19 2.18
C ALA A 103 -13.08 0.04 2.39
N GLY A 104 -12.14 -0.04 3.34
CA GLY A 104 -11.15 1.02 3.57
C GLY A 104 -10.25 1.27 2.37
N SER A 105 -9.77 0.21 1.71
CA SER A 105 -8.93 0.32 0.51
C SER A 105 -9.70 0.88 -0.69
N LEU A 106 -10.99 0.53 -0.84
CA LEU A 106 -11.87 1.10 -1.86
C LEU A 106 -12.09 2.60 -1.63
N LEU A 107 -12.36 3.01 -0.38
CA LEU A 107 -12.45 4.43 -0.01
C LEU A 107 -11.14 5.16 -0.34
N GLY A 108 -10.00 4.56 0.01
CA GLY A 108 -8.71 5.13 -0.28
C GLY A 108 -8.43 5.27 -1.78
N ALA A 109 -8.85 4.30 -2.61
CA ALA A 109 -8.76 4.40 -4.07
C ALA A 109 -9.63 5.54 -4.64
N ILE A 110 -10.83 5.75 -4.08
CA ILE A 110 -11.69 6.90 -4.42
C ILE A 110 -10.99 8.21 -4.07
N LEU A 111 -10.44 8.33 -2.86
CA LEU A 111 -9.74 9.53 -2.42
C LEU A 111 -8.51 9.82 -3.29
N PHE A 112 -7.71 8.79 -3.59
CA PHE A 112 -6.56 8.90 -4.48
C PHE A 112 -6.99 9.43 -5.86
N TYR A 113 -8.05 8.86 -6.43
CA TYR A 113 -8.58 9.29 -7.72
C TYR A 113 -8.98 10.77 -7.71
N LEU A 114 -9.72 11.19 -6.68
CA LEU A 114 -10.13 12.59 -6.54
C LEU A 114 -8.92 13.52 -6.38
N ILE A 115 -7.95 13.17 -5.54
CA ILE A 115 -6.74 13.98 -5.30
C ILE A 115 -5.94 14.15 -6.59
N THR A 116 -5.63 13.04 -7.25
CA THR A 116 -4.75 13.05 -8.43
C THR A 116 -5.38 13.72 -9.63
N ASN A 117 -6.67 13.52 -9.89
CA ASN A 117 -7.37 14.21 -10.98
C ASN A 117 -7.61 15.69 -10.66
N THR A 118 -7.80 16.04 -9.38
CA THR A 118 -7.86 17.46 -8.98
C THR A 118 -6.50 18.13 -9.17
N GLY A 119 -5.40 17.47 -8.81
CA GLY A 119 -4.05 17.96 -9.10
C GLY A 119 -3.81 18.14 -10.59
N ALA A 120 -4.18 17.15 -11.42
CA ALA A 120 -4.11 17.27 -12.88
C ALA A 120 -4.94 18.45 -13.40
N TRP A 121 -6.15 18.65 -12.89
CA TRP A 121 -6.99 19.80 -13.21
C TRP A 121 -6.36 21.14 -12.82
N LEU A 122 -5.64 21.21 -11.69
CA LEU A 122 -4.97 22.41 -11.22
C LEU A 122 -3.69 22.72 -12.01
N GLU A 123 -2.90 21.71 -12.36
CA GLU A 123 -1.57 21.88 -12.93
C GLU A 123 -1.56 21.88 -14.46
N ASN A 124 -2.37 21.05 -15.11
CA ASN A 124 -2.33 20.91 -16.55
C ASN A 124 -3.05 22.10 -17.24
N PRO A 125 -2.36 22.85 -18.13
CA PRO A 125 -2.95 23.99 -18.83
C PRO A 125 -4.05 23.60 -19.83
N ALA A 126 -4.16 22.32 -20.19
CA ALA A 126 -5.23 21.83 -21.05
C ALA A 126 -6.62 21.92 -20.41
N TYR A 127 -6.70 22.05 -19.07
CA TYR A 127 -7.94 22.28 -18.35
C TYR A 127 -8.11 23.76 -18.01
N SER A 128 -9.22 24.35 -18.46
CA SER A 128 -9.67 25.62 -17.88
C SER A 128 -10.04 25.40 -16.41
N LYS A 129 -9.84 26.39 -15.54
CA LYS A 129 -10.13 26.25 -14.10
C LYS A 129 -11.61 26.47 -13.79
N SER A 130 -12.46 25.71 -14.49
CA SER A 130 -13.91 25.66 -14.30
C SER A 130 -14.35 24.30 -13.75
N ILE A 131 -15.54 24.26 -13.16
CA ILE A 131 -16.14 23.03 -12.60
C ILE A 131 -16.37 22.00 -13.71
N ALA A 132 -16.79 22.43 -14.90
CA ALA A 132 -17.01 21.53 -16.04
C ALA A 132 -15.71 20.80 -16.44
N GLU A 133 -14.60 21.52 -16.43
CA GLU A 133 -13.28 20.96 -16.74
C GLU A 133 -12.72 20.08 -15.62
N TRP A 134 -13.08 20.35 -14.37
CA TRP A 134 -12.79 19.44 -13.27
C TRP A 134 -13.52 18.10 -13.45
N PHE A 135 -14.80 18.13 -13.86
CA PHE A 135 -15.53 16.92 -14.24
C PHE A 135 -14.91 16.21 -15.45
N ARG A 136 -14.43 16.96 -16.45
CA ARG A 136 -13.69 16.38 -17.59
C ARG A 136 -12.43 15.67 -17.11
N ALA A 137 -11.65 16.26 -16.20
CA ALA A 137 -10.48 15.62 -15.60
C ALA A 137 -10.86 14.32 -14.87
N LEU A 138 -12.00 14.30 -14.16
CA LEU A 138 -12.54 13.13 -13.47
C LEU A 138 -13.20 12.07 -14.35
N THR A 139 -13.26 12.25 -15.68
CA THR A 139 -13.96 11.31 -16.56
C THR A 139 -13.16 10.98 -17.81
N THR A 140 -13.12 11.89 -18.76
CA THR A 140 -12.50 11.67 -20.07
C THR A 140 -11.01 11.99 -20.05
N GLY A 141 -10.57 12.95 -19.25
CA GLY A 141 -9.20 13.45 -19.26
C GLY A 141 -8.88 14.28 -20.50
N THR A 142 -7.59 14.32 -20.87
CA THR A 142 -7.09 15.03 -22.06
C THR A 142 -6.97 14.12 -23.27
N ASN A 143 -7.06 14.69 -24.48
CA ASN A 143 -6.86 13.97 -25.74
C ASN A 143 -5.49 13.28 -25.81
N GLY A 144 -5.44 12.10 -26.44
CA GLY A 144 -4.22 11.31 -26.62
C GLY A 144 -3.93 10.31 -25.50
N TRP A 145 -4.74 10.32 -24.43
CA TRP A 145 -4.62 9.40 -23.30
C TRP A 145 -5.91 8.62 -23.08
N PRO A 146 -5.86 7.43 -22.45
CA PRO A 146 -7.07 6.72 -22.07
C PRO A 146 -7.91 7.52 -21.07
N GLU A 147 -9.21 7.29 -21.09
CA GLU A 147 -10.16 7.99 -20.24
C GLU A 147 -9.90 7.70 -18.75
N THR A 148 -9.84 8.73 -17.91
CA THR A 148 -9.45 8.63 -16.50
C THR A 148 -10.39 7.74 -15.69
N TRP A 149 -11.68 7.67 -16.04
CA TRP A 149 -12.63 6.77 -15.40
C TRP A 149 -12.30 5.28 -15.61
N THR A 150 -11.65 4.91 -16.73
CA THR A 150 -11.25 3.52 -16.99
C THR A 150 -10.12 3.10 -16.07
N PHE A 151 -9.18 4.01 -15.80
CA PHE A 151 -8.11 3.82 -14.83
C PHE A 151 -8.65 3.74 -13.41
N PHE A 152 -9.63 4.58 -13.08
CA PHE A 152 -10.32 4.53 -11.80
C PHE A 152 -10.97 3.17 -11.57
N ARG A 153 -11.74 2.67 -12.55
CA ARG A 153 -12.39 1.36 -12.45
C ARG A 153 -11.37 0.25 -12.15
N ASN A 154 -10.27 0.21 -12.90
CA ASN A 154 -9.25 -0.82 -12.71
C ASN A 154 -8.54 -0.68 -11.35
N THR A 155 -8.28 0.56 -10.93
CA THR A 155 -7.71 0.88 -9.61
C THR A 155 -8.64 0.44 -8.48
N LEU A 156 -9.94 0.71 -8.60
CA LEU A 156 -10.94 0.37 -7.60
C LEU A 156 -11.05 -1.15 -7.45
N LEU A 157 -11.16 -1.88 -8.57
CA LEU A 157 -11.25 -3.34 -8.58
C LEU A 157 -9.98 -4.00 -7.99
N SER A 158 -8.80 -3.58 -8.45
CA SER A 158 -7.53 -4.13 -7.96
C SER A 158 -7.26 -3.77 -6.49
N SER A 159 -7.58 -2.54 -6.07
CA SER A 159 -7.45 -2.10 -4.67
C SER A 159 -8.26 -2.99 -3.73
N GLY A 160 -9.55 -3.19 -4.01
CA GLY A 160 -10.40 -4.05 -3.19
C GLY A 160 -9.93 -5.51 -3.18
N LEU A 161 -9.64 -6.07 -4.35
CA LEU A 161 -9.18 -7.46 -4.48
C LEU A 161 -7.88 -7.70 -3.69
N PHE A 162 -6.85 -6.90 -3.93
CA PHE A 162 -5.54 -7.13 -3.33
C PHE A 162 -5.49 -6.76 -1.85
N ALA A 163 -6.21 -5.73 -1.41
CA ALA A 163 -6.35 -5.45 0.02
C ALA A 163 -6.97 -6.63 0.77
N GLY A 164 -8.01 -7.25 0.18
CA GLY A 164 -8.63 -8.46 0.72
C GLY A 164 -7.64 -9.62 0.83
N LEU A 165 -6.95 -9.93 -0.27
CA LEU A 165 -5.98 -11.04 -0.32
C LEU A 165 -4.80 -10.83 0.63
N ILE A 166 -4.21 -9.63 0.66
CA ILE A 166 -3.08 -9.29 1.52
C ILE A 166 -3.51 -9.35 2.98
N SER A 167 -4.64 -8.73 3.32
CA SER A 167 -5.18 -8.74 4.69
C SER A 167 -5.44 -10.16 5.18
N ALA A 168 -6.08 -11.00 4.36
CA ALA A 168 -6.34 -12.39 4.70
C ALA A 168 -5.03 -13.19 4.90
N ALA A 169 -4.05 -13.02 3.99
CA ALA A 169 -2.77 -13.70 4.08
C ALA A 169 -1.97 -13.30 5.32
N LEU A 170 -1.93 -12.00 5.65
CA LEU A 170 -1.23 -11.50 6.83
C LEU A 170 -1.89 -11.98 8.13
N GLN A 171 -3.21 -11.88 8.24
CA GLN A 171 -3.95 -12.37 9.41
C GLN A 171 -3.78 -13.88 9.60
N ALA A 172 -3.87 -14.67 8.53
CA ALA A 172 -3.65 -16.11 8.58
C ALA A 172 -2.21 -16.50 8.94
N SER A 173 -1.23 -15.62 8.64
CA SER A 173 0.17 -15.82 9.05
C SER A 173 0.38 -15.54 10.54
N GLU A 174 -0.33 -14.55 11.10
CA GLU A 174 -0.27 -14.22 12.54
C GLU A 174 -0.84 -15.36 13.41
N SER A 175 -1.91 -16.03 12.97
CA SER A 175 -2.50 -17.16 13.71
C SER A 175 -1.60 -18.41 13.80
N LYS A 176 -0.50 -18.45 13.04
CA LYS A 176 0.42 -19.61 12.97
C LYS A 176 1.76 -19.36 13.63
N GLU A 177 2.08 -18.12 14.02
CA GLU A 177 3.26 -17.86 14.85
C GLU A 177 2.85 -18.17 16.30
N PRO A 178 3.36 -19.26 16.93
CA PRO A 178 3.18 -19.44 18.35
C PRO A 178 3.79 -18.22 19.05
N GLU A 179 3.08 -17.67 20.04
CA GLU A 179 3.64 -16.69 20.96
C GLU A 179 4.98 -17.23 21.40
N THR A 180 6.06 -16.51 21.06
CA THR A 180 7.41 -16.82 21.53
C THR A 180 7.28 -17.14 23.00
N GLU A 181 7.59 -18.38 23.38
CA GLU A 181 7.72 -18.79 24.77
C GLU A 181 8.50 -17.67 25.45
N GLU A 182 7.82 -16.90 26.31
CA GLU A 182 8.51 -16.18 27.37
C GLU A 182 9.31 -17.29 28.04
N GLU A 183 10.63 -17.30 27.81
CA GLU A 183 11.55 -18.10 28.60
C GLU A 183 11.23 -17.72 30.04
N THR A 184 10.48 -18.58 30.71
CA THR A 184 10.28 -18.52 32.14
C THR A 184 11.69 -18.56 32.72
N GLU A 185 12.19 -17.41 33.15
CA GLU A 185 13.42 -17.35 33.94
C GLU A 185 13.23 -18.38 35.06
N PRO A 186 14.15 -19.35 35.22
CA PRO A 186 14.05 -20.30 36.31
C PRO A 186 14.14 -19.50 37.62
N ASP A 187 13.06 -19.58 38.38
CA ASP A 187 12.93 -19.10 39.76
C ASP A 187 14.22 -19.41 40.54
N PRO A 188 14.92 -18.41 41.13
CA PRO A 188 16.12 -18.70 41.88
C PRO A 188 15.77 -19.62 43.06
N ALA A 189 16.42 -20.79 43.08
CA ALA A 189 16.21 -21.82 44.09
C ALA A 189 16.24 -21.26 45.52
N PRO A 190 15.40 -21.77 46.44
CA PRO A 190 15.33 -21.25 47.80
C PRO A 190 16.69 -21.37 48.49
N GLU A 191 17.23 -20.23 48.93
CA GLU A 191 18.39 -20.17 49.82
C GLU A 191 18.11 -21.00 51.06
N THR A 192 18.85 -22.10 51.21
CA THR A 192 18.91 -22.88 52.44
C THR A 192 19.43 -22.00 53.57
N ALA A 193 18.57 -21.68 54.52
CA ALA A 193 18.95 -21.03 55.77
C ALA A 193 19.94 -21.91 56.56
N PRO A 194 21.10 -21.39 56.99
CA PRO A 194 21.90 -22.07 57.99
C PRO A 194 21.35 -21.78 59.39
N GLU A 195 20.68 -22.81 59.91
CA GLU A 195 20.70 -23.32 61.28
C GLU A 195 21.35 -22.42 62.36
N GLU A 196 20.54 -22.02 63.34
CA GLU A 196 20.95 -21.41 64.60
C GLU A 196 22.03 -22.25 65.30
N ALA A 197 23.19 -21.66 65.56
CA ALA A 197 24.16 -22.16 66.52
C ALA A 197 24.03 -21.40 67.85
N LYS A 198 23.93 -22.19 68.91
CA LYS A 198 23.85 -21.86 70.35
C LYS A 198 24.80 -20.76 70.83
#